data_AF-A0A8C5PNE1-F1
#
_entry.id   AF-A0A8C5PNE1-F1
#
_cell.length_a   1.000
_cell.length_b   1.000
_cell.length_c   1.000
_cell.angle_alpha   90.00
_cell.angle_beta   90.00
_cell.angle_gamma   90.00
#
_symmetry.space_group_name_H-M   'P 1'
#
loop_
_entity.id
_entity.type
_entity.pdbx_description
1 polymer ?
#
loop_
_entity_poly.entity_id
_entity_poly.type
_entity_poly.pdbx_seq_one_letter_code
_entity_poly.pdbx_strand_id
1 'polypeptide(L)'
;MPGPHCACAWWTSVTQPANQAGARHFSTNGHFSTEHRLLKLLGVGGVPGRAMPTVSVKRDLLYQALGRTYTDDEFDELCFEFGLELDEITSEREILSREKGDGKADGASDVVLFKIDVPANRYDLLCLEGLVRGLQVFKERIDAPRYKRITPADKQLQRLFITEETSAVRPHAVAAVLRNITFTPERYESFIDLQEKLHQNICRRRALVAIGTHDLDTISGPFIYTAKPPADIKFKPLNQSKEYTAPELMAHYRTDSHLKHFLHIIEDKPVYPIIYDSNGIVLSMPPIINGDHTKINLKTRNVFIECTATDLTKAKIVLDILVTMFSEYCDEPFTVEEAEVIYPDGKSCFYPELAYWKETILADKINRKVGIRETPSNLAKLLTRMCLKSEVLEDGEQIGVEIPPTRADIIHACDIVEDAAVAYGFNNIAMVIPKTYTIANQLPLNKLTELLRQDVAAAGFTEALTFALCSIDDIADKLGVPVTSTNAVHIANPKTAEFQVARTTLLPGLLKTIAANRKMPLPLKLFEISDVVKKDGSRDVGARNHRHLCAVYYNKNPGFEVIHGLLDRVMQLVSVSAGEKGYRIKAAEGNPFLRMHFIVFLLTPISRA
;
A
#
# COMPACT_ATOMS: atom_id res chain seq x y z
N MET A 1 -11.82 32.81 10.43
CA MET A 1 -12.48 32.50 9.14
C MET A 1 -11.67 31.40 8.47
N PRO A 2 -12.13 30.13 8.49
CA PRO A 2 -11.43 29.04 7.84
C PRO A 2 -12.01 28.78 6.44
N GLY A 3 -11.13 28.54 5.47
CA GLY A 3 -11.47 28.29 4.07
C GLY A 3 -12.04 26.89 3.81
N PRO A 4 -12.74 26.68 2.68
CA PRO A 4 -13.36 25.40 2.38
C PRO A 4 -12.37 24.43 1.73
N HIS A 5 -12.20 23.27 2.35
CA HIS A 5 -11.57 22.09 1.76
C HIS A 5 -12.55 21.44 0.77
N CYS A 6 -12.14 21.25 -0.48
CA CYS A 6 -12.93 20.59 -1.52
C CYS A 6 -12.50 19.11 -1.61
N ALA A 7 -13.38 18.19 -1.23
CA ALA A 7 -13.22 16.77 -1.46
C ALA A 7 -13.92 16.39 -2.78
N CYS A 8 -13.18 15.84 -3.74
CA CYS A 8 -13.74 15.28 -4.98
C CYS A 8 -14.05 13.80 -4.77
N ALA A 9 -15.34 13.44 -4.76
CA ALA A 9 -15.81 12.07 -4.93
C ALA A 9 -16.34 11.91 -6.37
N TRP A 10 -15.87 10.89 -7.08
CA TRP A 10 -16.37 10.51 -8.40
C TRP A 10 -17.45 9.43 -8.21
N TRP A 11 -18.66 9.70 -8.68
CA TRP A 11 -19.72 8.70 -8.85
C TRP A 11 -20.21 8.77 -10.30
N THR A 12 -20.02 7.69 -11.04
CA THR A 12 -20.59 7.48 -12.38
C THR A 12 -21.92 6.77 -12.25
N SER A 13 -23.04 7.47 -12.49
CA SER A 13 -24.36 6.84 -12.62
C SER A 13 -24.60 6.43 -14.07
N VAL A 14 -24.70 5.14 -14.34
CA VAL A 14 -25.25 4.61 -15.59
C VAL A 14 -26.77 4.56 -15.43
N THR A 15 -27.49 5.46 -16.09
CA THR A 15 -28.95 5.41 -16.20
C THR A 15 -29.36 4.63 -17.45
N GLN A 16 -29.93 3.43 -17.28
CA GLN A 16 -30.70 2.75 -18.33
C GLN A 16 -32.17 3.24 -18.30
N PRO A 17 -32.86 3.35 -19.45
CA PRO A 17 -34.23 3.80 -19.50
C PRO A 17 -35.21 2.72 -19.02
N ALA A 18 -36.25 3.17 -18.33
CA ALA A 18 -37.34 2.35 -17.82
C ALA A 18 -38.13 1.67 -18.95
N ASN A 19 -38.33 0.36 -18.83
CA ASN A 19 -39.43 -0.35 -19.48
C ASN A 19 -40.10 -1.29 -18.48
N GLN A 20 -41.39 -1.05 -18.23
CA GLN A 20 -42.25 -1.88 -17.40
C GLN A 20 -42.57 -3.19 -18.13
N ALA A 21 -42.22 -4.34 -17.53
CA ALA A 21 -43.02 -5.57 -17.53
C ALA A 21 -42.34 -6.68 -16.71
N GLY A 22 -43.06 -7.23 -15.73
CA GLY A 22 -42.84 -8.59 -15.21
C GLY A 22 -41.91 -8.73 -14.01
N ALA A 23 -42.49 -8.73 -12.81
CA ALA A 23 -41.82 -9.16 -11.59
C ALA A 23 -41.42 -10.65 -11.65
N ARG A 24 -40.13 -10.95 -11.50
CA ARG A 24 -39.62 -12.24 -10.98
C ARG A 24 -38.42 -11.95 -10.08
N HIS A 25 -38.49 -12.42 -8.84
CA HIS A 25 -37.42 -12.37 -7.85
C HIS A 25 -36.12 -12.96 -8.40
N PHE A 26 -35.04 -12.16 -8.40
CA PHE A 26 -33.67 -12.65 -8.45
C PHE A 26 -32.89 -12.03 -7.28
N SER A 27 -32.24 -12.91 -6.52
CA SER A 27 -31.42 -12.61 -5.35
C SER A 27 -30.20 -11.77 -5.78
N THR A 28 -29.91 -10.70 -5.03
CA THR A 28 -28.75 -9.81 -5.24
C THR A 28 -27.70 -10.05 -4.15
N ASN A 29 -27.06 -11.23 -4.18
CA ASN A 29 -25.79 -11.49 -3.49
C ASN A 29 -24.73 -11.72 -4.56
N GLY A 30 -23.85 -10.74 -4.83
CA GLY A 30 -22.71 -10.98 -5.75
C GLY A 30 -22.09 -9.78 -6.47
N HIS A 31 -22.62 -8.56 -6.37
CA HIS A 31 -22.14 -7.46 -7.22
C HIS A 31 -21.00 -6.59 -6.64
N PHE A 32 -20.70 -6.65 -5.34
CA PHE A 32 -19.59 -5.86 -4.79
C PHE A 32 -18.20 -6.50 -4.99
N SER A 33 -18.10 -7.82 -5.15
CA SER A 33 -16.82 -8.54 -5.36
C SER A 33 -16.22 -8.30 -6.77
N THR A 34 -17.05 -7.98 -7.76
CA THR A 34 -16.62 -7.97 -9.17
C THR A 34 -15.89 -6.68 -9.58
N GLU A 35 -16.22 -5.53 -8.99
CA GLU A 35 -15.59 -4.24 -9.32
C GLU A 35 -14.13 -4.15 -8.82
N HIS A 36 -13.83 -4.73 -7.65
CA HIS A 36 -12.46 -4.80 -7.13
C HIS A 36 -11.57 -5.75 -7.94
N ARG A 37 -12.12 -6.88 -8.42
CA ARG A 37 -11.41 -7.78 -9.35
C ARG A 37 -11.08 -7.12 -10.69
N LEU A 38 -11.96 -6.26 -11.22
CA LEU A 38 -11.72 -5.54 -12.47
C LEU A 38 -10.61 -4.49 -12.35
N LEU A 39 -10.48 -3.82 -11.20
CA LEU A 39 -9.39 -2.87 -10.94
C LEU A 39 -8.03 -3.57 -10.77
N LYS A 40 -7.97 -4.76 -10.14
CA LYS A 40 -6.76 -5.61 -10.09
C LYS A 40 -6.32 -6.07 -11.49
N LEU A 41 -7.27 -6.41 -12.38
CA LEU A 41 -7.00 -6.83 -13.78
C LEU A 41 -6.49 -5.69 -14.68
N LEU A 42 -6.80 -4.43 -14.37
CA LEU A 42 -6.44 -3.27 -15.19
C LEU A 42 -5.02 -2.73 -14.93
N GLY A 43 -4.23 -3.35 -14.05
CA GLY A 43 -2.82 -2.99 -13.86
C GLY A 43 -2.58 -1.53 -13.49
N VAL A 44 -3.60 -0.84 -12.96
CA VAL A 44 -3.50 0.52 -12.42
C VAL A 44 -2.76 0.41 -11.10
N GLY A 45 -1.44 0.28 -11.22
CA GLY A 45 -0.54 0.25 -10.08
C GLY A 45 -0.69 1.52 -9.29
N GLY A 46 -1.33 1.42 -8.13
CA GLY A 46 -1.07 2.33 -7.03
C GLY A 46 0.44 2.40 -6.75
N VAL A 47 0.84 3.48 -6.09
CA VAL A 47 2.19 3.71 -5.56
C VAL A 47 2.79 2.37 -5.07
N PRO A 48 4.07 2.04 -5.38
CA PRO A 48 4.70 0.75 -5.07
C PRO A 48 4.97 0.54 -3.56
N GLY A 49 3.95 0.71 -2.73
CA GLY A 49 4.03 0.67 -1.26
C GLY A 49 2.72 0.32 -0.53
N ARG A 50 1.65 -0.09 -1.21
CA ARG A 50 0.43 -0.62 -0.55
C ARG A 50 -0.20 -1.77 -1.35
N ALA A 51 0.51 -2.88 -1.48
CA ALA A 51 -0.19 -4.17 -1.60
C ALA A 51 -0.61 -4.55 -0.18
N MET A 52 -1.83 -5.05 0.01
CA MET A 52 -2.23 -5.58 1.32
C MET A 52 -1.31 -6.75 1.67
N PRO A 53 -0.76 -6.79 2.89
CA PRO A 53 0.03 -7.95 3.33
C PRO A 53 -0.83 -9.21 3.31
N THR A 54 -0.43 -10.18 2.50
CA THR A 54 -1.04 -11.51 2.48
C THR A 54 -0.24 -12.45 3.37
N VAL A 55 -0.89 -13.18 4.27
CA VAL A 55 -0.29 -14.23 5.11
C VAL A 55 -0.74 -15.59 4.58
N SER A 56 0.20 -16.48 4.33
CA SER A 56 -0.09 -17.84 3.86
C SER A 56 -0.03 -18.81 5.04
N VAL A 57 -1.14 -19.46 5.36
CA VAL A 57 -1.24 -20.38 6.51
C VAL A 57 -1.72 -21.76 6.09
N LYS A 58 -1.14 -22.81 6.68
CA LYS A 58 -1.60 -24.19 6.50
C LYS A 58 -2.96 -24.35 7.18
N ARG A 59 -4.01 -24.68 6.42
CA ARG A 59 -5.40 -24.72 6.92
C ARG A 59 -5.56 -25.63 8.14
N ASP A 60 -5.04 -26.85 8.06
CA ASP A 60 -5.24 -27.84 9.11
C ASP A 60 -4.54 -27.41 10.42
N LEU A 61 -3.39 -26.74 10.30
CA LEU A 61 -2.67 -26.17 11.44
C LEU A 61 -3.44 -24.98 12.04
N LEU A 62 -4.01 -24.12 11.19
CA LEU A 62 -4.85 -23.01 11.63
C LEU A 62 -6.07 -23.51 12.42
N TYR A 63 -6.76 -24.54 11.93
CA TYR A 63 -7.92 -25.12 12.61
C TYR A 63 -7.55 -25.82 13.92
N GLN A 64 -6.42 -26.53 13.93
CA GLN A 64 -5.87 -27.10 15.16
C GLN A 64 -5.57 -26.01 16.19
N ALA A 65 -4.95 -24.91 15.77
CA ALA A 65 -4.59 -23.79 16.64
C ALA A 65 -5.84 -23.06 17.16
N LEU A 66 -6.89 -22.90 16.35
CA LEU A 66 -8.19 -22.34 16.76
C LEU A 66 -9.04 -23.27 17.63
N GLY A 67 -8.66 -24.56 17.74
CA GLY A 67 -9.39 -25.59 18.48
C GLY A 67 -10.75 -25.96 17.86
N ARG A 68 -10.99 -25.62 16.59
CA ARG A 68 -12.24 -25.90 15.87
C ARG A 68 -11.97 -26.02 14.37
N THR A 69 -12.66 -26.95 13.73
CA THR A 69 -12.74 -27.03 12.26
C THR A 69 -13.84 -26.10 11.74
N TYR A 70 -13.51 -25.31 10.72
CA TYR A 70 -14.46 -24.42 10.03
C TYR A 70 -14.72 -24.93 8.61
N THR A 71 -15.92 -24.68 8.09
CA THR A 71 -16.11 -24.70 6.64
C THR A 71 -15.45 -23.48 6.00
N ASP A 72 -15.18 -23.53 4.70
CA ASP A 72 -14.58 -22.40 3.99
C ASP A 72 -15.46 -21.14 4.11
N ASP A 73 -16.79 -21.28 3.98
CA ASP A 73 -17.75 -20.19 4.16
C ASP A 73 -17.78 -19.65 5.61
N GLU A 74 -17.72 -20.53 6.63
CA GLU A 74 -17.69 -20.10 8.03
C GLU A 74 -16.41 -19.32 8.37
N PHE A 75 -15.28 -19.72 7.77
CA PHE A 75 -14.00 -19.03 7.98
C PHE A 75 -13.93 -17.71 7.20
N ASP A 76 -14.51 -17.65 5.99
CA ASP A 76 -14.63 -16.41 5.23
C ASP A 76 -15.49 -15.38 5.97
N GLU A 77 -16.64 -15.79 6.53
CA GLU A 77 -17.48 -14.93 7.36
C GLU A 77 -16.73 -14.45 8.62
N LEU A 78 -15.96 -15.33 9.26
CA LEU A 78 -15.10 -14.95 10.40
C LEU A 78 -14.05 -13.91 10.01
N CYS A 79 -13.45 -14.06 8.83
CA CYS A 79 -12.50 -13.08 8.30
C CYS A 79 -13.20 -11.74 8.07
N PHE A 80 -14.36 -11.75 7.40
CA PHE A 80 -15.13 -10.55 7.10
C PHE A 80 -15.55 -9.79 8.37
N GLU A 81 -16.05 -10.49 9.39
CA GLU A 81 -16.43 -9.88 10.67
C GLU A 81 -15.26 -9.20 11.39
N PHE A 82 -14.04 -9.73 11.26
CA PHE A 82 -12.83 -9.19 11.88
C PHE A 82 -12.10 -8.15 11.02
N GLY A 83 -12.49 -7.97 9.75
CA GLY A 83 -11.84 -7.08 8.79
C GLY A 83 -10.65 -7.70 8.05
N LEU A 84 -10.63 -9.03 7.93
CA LEU A 84 -9.72 -9.81 7.07
C LEU A 84 -10.44 -10.25 5.79
N GLU A 85 -9.68 -10.63 4.78
CA GLU A 85 -10.21 -11.17 3.52
C GLU A 85 -9.50 -12.49 3.18
N LEU A 86 -10.26 -13.56 2.92
CA LEU A 86 -9.71 -14.81 2.42
C LEU A 86 -9.54 -14.70 0.89
N ASP A 87 -8.37 -14.27 0.42
CA ASP A 87 -8.11 -13.95 -1.00
C ASP A 87 -8.11 -15.20 -1.90
N GLU A 88 -7.38 -16.24 -1.50
CA GLU A 88 -7.39 -17.53 -2.21
C GLU A 88 -7.13 -18.75 -1.31
N ILE A 89 -7.75 -19.87 -1.68
CA ILE A 89 -7.46 -21.21 -1.16
C ILE A 89 -6.69 -21.94 -2.26
N THR A 90 -5.44 -22.27 -2.00
CA THR A 90 -4.53 -22.91 -3.00
C THR A 90 -3.69 -23.98 -2.32
N SER A 91 -2.95 -24.79 -3.08
CA SER A 91 -1.89 -25.66 -2.52
C SER A 91 -0.50 -25.24 -2.98
N GLU A 92 0.55 -25.65 -2.27
CA GLU A 92 1.94 -25.39 -2.70
C GLU A 92 2.19 -25.93 -4.10
N ARG A 93 1.59 -27.08 -4.42
CA ARG A 93 1.62 -27.69 -5.74
C ARG A 93 1.02 -26.79 -6.81
N GLU A 94 -0.15 -26.20 -6.56
CA GLU A 94 -0.81 -25.29 -7.48
C GLU A 94 -0.06 -23.96 -7.67
N ILE A 95 0.58 -23.45 -6.62
CA ILE A 95 1.41 -22.24 -6.73
C ILE A 95 2.62 -22.53 -7.61
N LEU A 96 3.32 -23.63 -7.35
CA LEU A 96 4.51 -24.01 -8.12
C LEU A 96 4.18 -24.36 -9.57
N SER A 97 3.06 -25.02 -9.84
CA SER A 97 2.61 -25.29 -11.21
C SER A 97 2.29 -24.00 -11.96
N ARG A 98 1.57 -23.05 -11.34
CA ARG A 98 1.23 -21.75 -11.94
C ARG A 98 2.45 -20.89 -12.23
N GLU A 99 3.43 -20.85 -11.33
CA GLU A 99 4.60 -19.96 -11.45
C GLU A 99 5.77 -20.55 -12.24
N LYS A 100 6.03 -21.86 -12.08
CA LYS A 100 7.27 -22.51 -12.55
C LYS A 100 7.03 -23.71 -13.47
N GLY A 101 5.77 -24.02 -13.78
CA GLY A 101 5.35 -25.14 -14.63
C GLY A 101 5.34 -26.48 -13.90
N ASP A 102 4.56 -27.43 -14.44
CA ASP A 102 4.25 -28.72 -13.79
C ASP A 102 5.48 -29.57 -13.43
N GLY A 103 6.58 -29.47 -14.19
CA GLY A 103 7.79 -30.27 -13.97
C GLY A 103 8.55 -29.98 -12.67
N LYS A 104 8.26 -28.87 -11.97
CA LYS A 104 8.80 -28.57 -10.63
C LYS A 104 7.77 -28.78 -9.51
N ALA A 105 6.54 -29.16 -9.85
CA ALA A 105 5.50 -29.48 -8.89
C ALA A 105 5.57 -30.95 -8.41
N ASP A 106 6.32 -31.81 -9.12
CA ASP A 106 6.59 -33.19 -8.72
C ASP A 106 7.52 -33.23 -7.50
N GLY A 107 6.90 -33.24 -6.31
CA GLY A 107 7.56 -33.20 -5.00
C GLY A 107 7.01 -32.13 -4.06
N ALA A 108 6.14 -31.23 -4.55
CA ALA A 108 5.46 -30.24 -3.72
C ALA A 108 4.32 -30.86 -2.91
N SER A 109 4.10 -30.34 -1.70
CA SER A 109 3.04 -30.81 -0.82
C SER A 109 1.67 -30.38 -1.34
N ASP A 110 0.69 -31.28 -1.34
CA ASP A 110 -0.71 -30.97 -1.70
C ASP A 110 -1.50 -30.41 -0.50
N VAL A 111 -0.81 -29.79 0.45
CA VAL A 111 -1.41 -29.21 1.64
C VAL A 111 -2.18 -27.96 1.26
N VAL A 112 -3.41 -27.86 1.75
CA VAL A 112 -4.28 -26.71 1.54
C VAL A 112 -3.77 -25.52 2.34
N LEU A 113 -3.49 -24.43 1.63
CA LEU A 113 -3.05 -23.15 2.16
C LEU A 113 -4.16 -22.10 2.00
N PHE A 114 -4.39 -21.35 3.07
CA PHE A 114 -5.20 -20.14 3.04
C PHE A 114 -4.29 -18.94 2.86
N LYS A 115 -4.59 -18.11 1.88
CA LYS A 115 -4.01 -16.78 1.74
C LYS A 115 -5.00 -15.76 2.28
N ILE A 116 -4.63 -15.18 3.41
CA ILE A 116 -5.45 -14.22 4.15
C ILE A 116 -4.82 -12.84 3.95
N ASP A 117 -5.58 -11.91 3.40
CA ASP A 117 -5.20 -10.51 3.30
C ASP A 117 -5.48 -9.82 4.64
N VAL A 118 -4.44 -9.14 5.14
CA VAL A 118 -4.41 -8.51 6.46
C VAL A 118 -4.25 -6.99 6.30
N PRO A 119 -4.91 -6.17 7.14
CA PRO A 119 -4.72 -4.73 7.15
C PRO A 119 -3.25 -4.34 7.39
N ALA A 120 -2.72 -3.44 6.56
CA ALA A 120 -1.30 -3.06 6.62
C ALA A 120 -0.89 -2.31 7.91
N ASN A 121 -1.86 -1.84 8.71
CA ASN A 121 -1.66 -1.22 10.02
C ASN A 121 -1.49 -2.25 11.15
N ARG A 122 -2.02 -3.47 11.02
CA ARG A 122 -2.02 -4.50 12.07
C ARG A 122 -0.84 -5.44 11.93
N TYR A 123 0.32 -5.02 12.46
CA TYR A 123 1.55 -5.81 12.40
C TYR A 123 1.50 -7.10 13.23
N ASP A 124 0.65 -7.13 14.25
CA ASP A 124 0.39 -8.30 15.10
C ASP A 124 -0.31 -9.43 14.36
N LEU A 125 -0.85 -9.21 13.16
CA LEU A 125 -1.58 -10.20 12.36
C LEU A 125 -0.75 -10.76 11.19
N LEU A 126 0.55 -10.47 11.13
CA LEU A 126 1.43 -10.88 10.01
C LEU A 126 1.94 -12.33 10.10
N CYS A 127 1.54 -13.09 11.12
CA CYS A 127 1.87 -14.49 11.28
C CYS A 127 0.67 -15.29 11.80
N LEU A 128 0.80 -16.62 11.79
CA LEU A 128 -0.26 -17.52 12.23
C LEU A 128 -0.58 -17.33 13.71
N GLU A 129 0.43 -17.18 14.57
CA GLU A 129 0.28 -17.00 16.01
C GLU A 129 -0.53 -15.74 16.31
N GLY A 130 -0.23 -14.67 15.59
CA GLY A 130 -0.93 -13.39 15.64
C GLY A 130 -2.39 -13.48 15.23
N LEU A 131 -2.66 -14.07 14.06
CA LEU A 131 -4.00 -14.27 13.54
C LEU A 131 -4.86 -15.13 14.47
N VAL A 132 -4.33 -16.28 14.90
CA VAL A 132 -5.03 -17.20 15.80
C VAL A 132 -5.38 -16.49 17.10
N ARG A 133 -4.41 -15.81 17.71
CA ARG A 133 -4.63 -15.09 18.98
C ARG A 133 -5.66 -13.98 18.83
N GLY A 134 -5.54 -13.15 17.79
CA GLY A 134 -6.50 -12.08 17.50
C GLY A 134 -7.93 -12.62 17.33
N LEU A 135 -8.10 -13.67 16.52
CA LEU A 135 -9.41 -14.29 16.28
C LEU A 135 -9.99 -14.97 17.52
N GLN A 136 -9.16 -15.63 18.34
CA GLN A 136 -9.62 -16.27 19.57
C GLN A 136 -10.07 -15.26 20.63
N VAL A 137 -9.36 -14.14 20.79
CA VAL A 137 -9.77 -13.03 21.68
C VAL A 137 -11.04 -12.38 21.15
N PHE A 138 -11.14 -12.17 19.83
CA PHE A 138 -12.32 -11.59 19.19
C PHE A 138 -13.60 -12.40 19.41
N LYS A 139 -13.48 -13.73 19.45
CA LYS A 139 -14.57 -14.67 19.74
C LYS A 139 -14.69 -15.02 21.23
N GLU A 140 -14.01 -14.29 22.11
CA GLU A 140 -14.08 -14.46 23.58
C GLU A 140 -13.74 -15.89 24.04
N ARG A 141 -12.89 -16.61 23.29
CA ARG A 141 -12.48 -17.98 23.64
C ARG A 141 -11.28 -18.01 24.58
N ILE A 142 -10.42 -17.00 24.49
CA ILE A 142 -9.26 -16.80 25.36
C ILE A 142 -9.20 -15.35 25.81
N ASP A 143 -8.57 -15.13 26.96
CA ASP A 143 -8.16 -13.80 27.37
C ASP A 143 -6.90 -13.38 26.61
N ALA A 144 -6.76 -12.07 26.34
CA ALA A 144 -5.55 -11.52 25.75
C ALA A 144 -4.36 -11.74 26.70
N PRO A 145 -3.23 -12.32 26.25
CA PRO A 145 -2.09 -12.57 27.10
C PRO A 145 -1.39 -11.28 27.52
N ARG A 146 -0.71 -11.33 28.66
CA ARG A 146 0.08 -10.21 29.17
C ARG A 146 1.56 -10.48 28.94
N TYR A 147 2.18 -9.67 28.11
CA TYR A 147 3.60 -9.74 27.81
C TYR A 147 4.40 -9.10 28.93
N LYS A 148 5.39 -9.83 29.46
CA LYS A 148 6.23 -9.36 30.55
C LYS A 148 7.69 -9.31 30.12
N ARG A 149 8.31 -8.17 30.40
CA ARG A 149 9.76 -8.05 30.35
C ARG A 149 10.35 -8.56 31.66
N ILE A 150 11.33 -9.45 31.57
CA ILE A 150 12.03 -10.02 32.73
C ILE A 150 13.52 -9.69 32.68
N THR A 151 14.11 -9.52 33.86
CA THR A 151 15.56 -9.44 34.03
C THR A 151 16.10 -10.86 34.25
N PRO A 152 17.21 -11.26 33.63
CA PRO A 152 17.74 -12.62 33.76
C PRO A 152 18.12 -12.97 35.21
N ALA A 153 17.78 -14.18 35.65
CA ALA A 153 17.91 -14.64 37.03
C ALA A 153 19.36 -14.72 37.53
N ASP A 154 20.30 -15.01 36.63
CA ASP A 154 21.75 -15.07 36.89
C ASP A 154 22.41 -13.68 36.91
N LYS A 155 21.63 -12.62 36.64
CA LYS A 155 22.09 -11.23 36.46
C LYS A 155 23.13 -11.05 35.34
N GLN A 156 23.31 -12.04 34.46
CA GLN A 156 24.16 -11.93 33.28
C GLN A 156 23.37 -11.34 32.12
N LEU A 157 23.13 -10.04 32.23
CA LEU A 157 22.41 -9.28 31.23
C LEU A 157 23.20 -9.20 29.92
N GLN A 158 22.55 -9.56 28.80
CA GLN A 158 23.13 -9.37 27.48
C GLN A 158 23.20 -7.87 27.15
N ARG A 159 24.37 -7.42 26.70
CA ARG A 159 24.63 -6.00 26.39
C ARG A 159 25.02 -5.81 24.93
N LEU A 160 24.48 -4.79 24.29
CA LEU A 160 24.84 -4.34 22.95
C LEU A 160 25.38 -2.91 23.01
N PHE A 161 26.67 -2.73 22.72
CA PHE A 161 27.33 -1.44 22.68
C PHE A 161 27.27 -0.84 21.27
N ILE A 162 26.76 0.37 21.13
CA ILE A 162 26.72 1.11 19.86
C ILE A 162 27.86 2.11 19.84
N THR A 163 28.66 2.11 18.77
CA THR A 163 29.80 3.03 18.61
C THR A 163 29.45 4.24 17.74
N GLU A 164 30.21 5.35 17.84
CA GLU A 164 29.92 6.60 17.13
C GLU A 164 29.89 6.45 15.61
N GLU A 165 30.71 5.55 15.06
CA GLU A 165 30.85 5.31 13.62
C GLU A 165 29.53 4.86 12.97
N THR A 166 28.64 4.23 13.74
CA THR A 166 27.32 3.80 13.27
C THR A 166 26.44 4.96 12.80
N SER A 167 26.64 6.17 13.36
CA SER A 167 25.87 7.38 13.01
C SER A 167 26.01 7.78 11.55
N ALA A 168 27.10 7.41 10.88
CA ALA A 168 27.31 7.70 9.46
C ALA A 168 26.41 6.87 8.52
N VAL A 169 25.81 5.78 9.02
CA VAL A 169 25.05 4.83 8.20
C VAL A 169 23.69 4.50 8.81
N ARG A 170 23.67 3.97 10.02
CA ARG A 170 22.48 3.50 10.75
C ARG A 170 22.70 3.75 12.26
N PRO A 171 22.22 4.88 12.80
CA PRO A 171 22.57 5.36 14.14
C PRO A 171 21.96 4.55 15.31
N HIS A 172 20.99 3.67 15.05
CA HIS A 172 20.20 3.05 16.11
C HIS A 172 20.23 1.53 16.03
N ALA A 173 20.23 0.88 17.19
CA ALA A 173 19.97 -0.54 17.32
C ALA A 173 19.17 -0.80 18.60
N VAL A 174 18.34 -1.84 18.59
CA VAL A 174 17.64 -2.36 19.77
C VAL A 174 17.79 -3.88 19.80
N ALA A 175 17.75 -4.50 20.97
CA ALA A 175 17.92 -5.95 21.09
C ALA A 175 17.05 -6.58 22.19
N ALA A 176 16.82 -7.88 22.10
CA ALA A 176 16.09 -8.67 23.10
C ALA A 176 16.54 -10.13 23.06
N VAL A 177 16.18 -10.89 24.09
CA VAL A 177 16.42 -12.34 24.14
C VAL A 177 15.12 -13.11 24.38
N LEU A 178 14.88 -14.15 23.59
CA LEU A 178 13.88 -15.18 23.87
C LEU A 178 14.60 -16.42 24.42
N ARG A 179 14.32 -16.78 25.67
CA ARG A 179 14.93 -17.93 26.35
C ARG A 179 14.10 -19.18 26.19
N ASN A 180 14.77 -20.31 26.01
CA ASN A 180 14.18 -21.64 25.93
C ASN A 180 12.98 -21.74 24.98
N ILE A 181 13.10 -21.17 23.79
CA ILE A 181 12.07 -21.28 22.76
C ILE A 181 12.03 -22.70 22.20
N THR A 182 10.82 -23.22 22.01
CA THR A 182 10.60 -24.54 21.39
C THR A 182 10.20 -24.40 19.93
N PHE A 183 11.18 -24.59 19.04
CA PHE A 183 10.95 -24.64 17.60
C PHE A 183 10.49 -26.03 17.13
N THR A 184 9.31 -26.08 16.51
CA THR A 184 8.92 -27.15 15.58
C THR A 184 9.21 -26.68 14.15
N PRO A 185 9.23 -27.56 13.14
CA PRO A 185 9.41 -27.16 11.74
C PRO A 185 8.46 -26.04 11.32
N GLU A 186 7.19 -26.12 11.71
CA GLU A 186 6.15 -25.16 11.35
C GLU A 186 6.33 -23.81 12.06
N ARG A 187 6.69 -23.83 13.35
CA ARG A 187 6.97 -22.62 14.12
C ARG A 187 8.22 -21.91 13.63
N TYR A 188 9.25 -22.66 13.23
CA TYR A 188 10.46 -22.11 12.65
C TYR A 188 10.18 -21.44 11.30
N GLU A 189 9.39 -22.10 10.43
CA GLU A 189 8.92 -21.50 9.17
C GLU A 189 8.12 -20.21 9.44
N SER A 190 7.18 -20.23 10.39
CA SER A 190 6.39 -19.06 10.79
C SER A 190 7.28 -17.91 11.31
N PHE A 191 8.31 -18.22 12.10
CA PHE A 191 9.24 -17.24 12.64
C PHE A 191 10.02 -16.52 11.55
N ILE A 192 10.54 -17.26 10.57
CA ILE A 192 11.26 -16.70 9.43
C ILE A 192 10.30 -15.93 8.51
N ASP A 193 9.07 -16.43 8.28
CA ASP A 193 8.08 -15.71 7.47
C ASP A 193 7.70 -14.38 8.11
N LEU A 194 7.44 -14.32 9.42
CA LEU A 194 7.17 -13.07 10.12
C LEU A 194 8.32 -12.06 9.96
N GLN A 195 9.57 -12.52 10.12
CA GLN A 195 10.75 -11.68 9.93
C GLN A 195 10.79 -11.06 8.52
N GLU A 196 10.53 -11.86 7.49
CA GLU A 196 10.54 -11.40 6.09
C GLU A 196 9.32 -10.49 5.79
N LYS A 197 8.13 -10.78 6.33
CA LYS A 197 6.94 -9.92 6.20
C LYS A 197 7.16 -8.54 6.82
N LEU A 198 7.75 -8.49 8.02
CA LEU A 198 8.13 -7.23 8.67
C LEU A 198 9.18 -6.48 7.86
N HIS A 199 10.18 -7.18 7.29
CA HIS A 199 11.19 -6.59 6.43
C HIS A 199 10.61 -5.95 5.17
N GLN A 200 9.63 -6.60 4.54
CA GLN A 200 9.00 -6.12 3.32
C GLN A 200 8.05 -4.95 3.58
N ASN A 201 7.29 -4.98 4.67
CA ASN A 201 6.28 -3.98 5.01
C ASN A 201 6.87 -2.82 5.84
N ILE A 202 6.78 -2.88 7.18
CA ILE A 202 7.10 -1.76 8.09
C ILE A 202 8.56 -1.28 7.95
N CYS A 203 9.47 -2.20 7.64
CA CYS A 203 10.89 -1.91 7.48
C CYS A 203 11.26 -1.31 6.10
N ARG A 204 10.31 -1.26 5.15
CA ARG A 204 10.51 -0.84 3.75
C ARG A 204 11.69 -1.53 3.08
N ARG A 205 11.62 -2.86 2.94
CA ARG A 205 12.69 -3.70 2.36
C ARG A 205 14.02 -3.46 3.06
N ARG A 206 14.01 -3.53 4.38
CA ARG A 206 15.17 -3.34 5.29
C ARG A 206 15.81 -1.94 5.29
N ALA A 207 15.30 -1.00 4.51
CA ALA A 207 15.84 0.35 4.41
C ALA A 207 15.78 1.08 5.77
N LEU A 208 14.66 0.97 6.49
CA LEU A 208 14.46 1.66 7.78
C LEU A 208 14.93 0.83 8.98
N VAL A 209 14.63 -0.47 8.99
CA VAL A 209 14.93 -1.40 10.09
C VAL A 209 15.39 -2.72 9.49
N ALA A 210 16.40 -3.36 10.07
CA ALA A 210 16.89 -4.67 9.66
C ALA A 210 16.99 -5.53 10.91
N ILE A 211 16.31 -6.68 10.87
CA ILE A 211 16.23 -7.65 11.97
C ILE A 211 17.25 -8.74 11.71
N GLY A 212 18.12 -8.97 12.68
CA GLY A 212 18.89 -10.19 12.80
C GLY A 212 18.35 -11.06 13.93
N THR A 213 18.55 -12.35 13.75
CA THR A 213 18.12 -13.40 14.68
C THR A 213 19.27 -14.38 14.76
N HIS A 214 19.73 -14.63 15.99
CA HIS A 214 20.97 -15.33 16.28
C HIS A 214 20.76 -16.41 17.33
N ASP A 215 21.41 -17.55 17.14
CA ASP A 215 21.49 -18.59 18.16
C ASP A 215 22.44 -18.12 19.28
N LEU A 216 21.87 -17.72 20.41
CA LEU A 216 22.61 -17.16 21.55
C LEU A 216 23.56 -18.19 22.15
N ASP A 217 23.28 -19.49 22.03
CA ASP A 217 24.13 -20.56 22.58
C ASP A 217 25.46 -20.70 21.81
N THR A 218 25.56 -20.10 20.62
CA THR A 218 26.77 -20.11 19.79
C THR A 218 27.66 -18.88 19.99
N ILE A 219 27.21 -17.85 20.71
CA ILE A 219 27.90 -16.57 20.83
C ILE A 219 28.04 -16.14 22.29
N SER A 220 28.91 -15.18 22.57
CA SER A 220 29.11 -14.70 23.94
C SER A 220 29.14 -13.17 23.98
N GLY A 221 28.28 -12.59 24.81
CA GLY A 221 28.26 -11.15 25.09
C GLY A 221 29.48 -10.68 25.90
N PRO A 222 29.76 -9.36 25.94
CA PRO A 222 28.98 -8.29 25.32
C PRO A 222 29.12 -8.21 23.79
N PHE A 223 28.09 -7.68 23.14
CA PHE A 223 28.03 -7.47 21.70
C PHE A 223 28.38 -6.02 21.34
N ILE A 224 28.98 -5.81 20.17
CA ILE A 224 29.41 -4.49 19.71
C ILE A 224 28.83 -4.22 18.32
N TYR A 225 27.96 -3.22 18.22
CA TYR A 225 27.48 -2.65 16.97
C TYR A 225 28.35 -1.47 16.55
N THR A 226 29.10 -1.64 15.47
CA THR A 226 30.04 -0.63 14.96
C THR A 226 29.96 -0.52 13.43
N ALA A 227 30.70 0.41 12.83
CA ALA A 227 30.84 0.49 11.39
C ALA A 227 32.32 0.58 11.01
N LYS A 228 32.75 -0.24 10.05
CA LYS A 228 34.16 -0.33 9.61
C LYS A 228 34.29 -0.14 8.10
N PRO A 229 35.46 0.26 7.60
CA PRO A 229 35.74 0.22 6.17
C PRO A 229 35.46 -1.17 5.60
N PRO A 230 34.85 -1.29 4.40
CA PRO A 230 34.44 -2.59 3.86
C PRO A 230 35.59 -3.61 3.77
N ALA A 231 36.80 -3.16 3.44
CA ALA A 231 37.98 -4.03 3.31
C ALA A 231 38.40 -4.72 4.63
N ASP A 232 38.04 -4.15 5.78
CA ASP A 232 38.42 -4.65 7.11
C ASP A 232 37.41 -5.64 7.68
N ILE A 233 36.32 -5.91 6.94
CA ILE A 233 35.26 -6.82 7.34
C ILE A 233 35.43 -8.12 6.59
N LYS A 234 35.65 -9.21 7.34
CA LYS A 234 35.74 -10.57 6.80
C LYS A 234 34.95 -11.54 7.67
N PHE A 235 34.01 -12.26 7.08
CA PHE A 235 33.24 -13.28 7.79
C PHE A 235 32.64 -14.30 6.83
N LYS A 236 32.10 -15.38 7.41
CA LYS A 236 31.36 -16.42 6.70
C LYS A 236 29.87 -16.08 6.69
N PRO A 237 29.30 -15.63 5.55
CA PRO A 237 27.89 -15.26 5.46
C PRO A 237 27.00 -16.50 5.41
N LEU A 238 25.73 -16.31 5.78
CA LEU A 238 24.73 -17.39 5.86
C LEU A 238 24.69 -18.25 4.59
N ASN A 239 24.68 -19.57 4.77
CA ASN A 239 24.61 -20.58 3.70
C ASN A 239 25.78 -20.55 2.70
N GLN A 240 26.90 -19.94 3.05
CA GLN A 240 28.13 -20.01 2.26
C GLN A 240 29.18 -20.86 2.96
N SER A 241 30.07 -21.50 2.21
CA SER A 241 31.14 -22.33 2.77
C SER A 241 32.44 -21.57 3.04
N LYS A 242 32.66 -20.46 2.32
CA LYS A 242 33.88 -19.66 2.38
C LYS A 242 33.65 -18.36 3.15
N GLU A 243 34.72 -17.84 3.75
CA GLU A 243 34.75 -16.47 4.23
C GLU A 243 34.95 -15.50 3.07
N TYR A 244 34.25 -14.38 3.12
CA TYR A 244 34.35 -13.30 2.15
C TYR A 244 34.67 -12.00 2.86
N THR A 245 35.42 -11.12 2.18
CA THR A 245 35.47 -9.71 2.58
C THR A 245 34.18 -8.99 2.14
N ALA A 246 33.82 -7.89 2.80
CA ALA A 246 32.58 -7.19 2.43
C ALA A 246 32.51 -6.73 0.95
N PRO A 247 33.59 -6.25 0.30
CA PRO A 247 33.57 -5.93 -1.13
C PRO A 247 33.36 -7.15 -2.03
N GLU A 248 33.99 -8.27 -1.72
CA GLU A 248 33.80 -9.55 -2.43
C GLU A 248 32.36 -10.03 -2.27
N LEU A 249 31.80 -9.89 -1.07
CA LEU A 249 30.42 -10.25 -0.75
C LEU A 249 29.41 -9.41 -1.54
N MET A 250 29.62 -8.09 -1.59
CA MET A 250 28.77 -7.19 -2.38
C MET A 250 28.82 -7.57 -3.87
N ALA A 251 30.02 -7.84 -4.41
CA ALA A 251 30.15 -8.27 -5.80
C ALA A 251 29.46 -9.61 -6.07
N HIS A 252 29.56 -10.56 -5.14
CA HIS A 252 28.91 -11.87 -5.23
C HIS A 252 27.37 -11.75 -5.24
N TYR A 253 26.80 -10.92 -4.36
CA TYR A 253 25.35 -10.77 -4.27
C TYR A 253 24.72 -9.88 -5.33
N ARG A 254 25.49 -9.18 -6.17
CA ARG A 254 24.93 -8.46 -7.34
C ARG A 254 24.22 -9.39 -8.31
N THR A 255 24.64 -10.65 -8.37
CA THR A 255 23.99 -11.69 -9.20
C THR A 255 22.88 -12.44 -8.47
N ASP A 256 22.76 -12.27 -7.15
CA ASP A 256 21.75 -12.98 -6.35
C ASP A 256 20.35 -12.42 -6.61
N SER A 257 19.36 -13.29 -6.79
CA SER A 257 18.00 -12.87 -7.13
C SER A 257 17.30 -12.16 -5.98
N HIS A 258 17.64 -12.48 -4.72
CA HIS A 258 17.00 -11.94 -3.54
C HIS A 258 17.78 -10.73 -3.01
N LEU A 259 19.06 -10.91 -2.70
CA LEU A 259 19.87 -9.94 -1.96
C LEU A 259 20.32 -8.73 -2.79
N LYS A 260 20.34 -8.81 -4.13
CA LYS A 260 20.70 -7.68 -5.00
C LYS A 260 19.87 -6.42 -4.72
N HIS A 261 18.63 -6.59 -4.26
CA HIS A 261 17.72 -5.49 -4.00
C HIS A 261 18.08 -4.71 -2.73
N PHE A 262 18.95 -5.22 -1.85
CA PHE A 262 19.32 -4.57 -0.59
C PHE A 262 20.72 -3.95 -0.61
N LEU A 263 21.58 -4.30 -1.57
CA LEU A 263 22.97 -3.85 -1.61
C LEU A 263 23.10 -2.32 -1.65
N HIS A 264 22.27 -1.67 -2.47
CA HIS A 264 22.23 -0.21 -2.64
C HIS A 264 21.96 0.57 -1.33
N ILE A 265 21.50 -0.09 -0.26
CA ILE A 265 21.23 0.58 1.02
C ILE A 265 22.53 1.09 1.66
N ILE A 266 23.63 0.33 1.52
CA ILE A 266 24.92 0.68 2.13
C ILE A 266 26.09 0.74 1.14
N GLU A 267 25.91 0.31 -0.12
CA GLU A 267 27.00 0.22 -1.12
C GLU A 267 27.80 1.51 -1.33
N ASP A 268 27.13 2.67 -1.28
CA ASP A 268 27.78 3.98 -1.50
C ASP A 268 28.35 4.60 -0.21
N LYS A 269 28.40 3.86 0.90
CA LYS A 269 28.84 4.37 2.21
C LYS A 269 30.32 4.08 2.46
N PRO A 270 31.04 4.99 3.14
CA PRO A 270 32.47 4.82 3.42
C PRO A 270 32.76 3.70 4.43
N VAL A 271 31.79 3.37 5.27
CA VAL A 271 31.85 2.32 6.29
C VAL A 271 30.59 1.47 6.22
N TYR A 272 30.71 0.18 6.53
CA TYR A 272 29.60 -0.76 6.60
C TYR A 272 29.32 -1.14 8.05
N PRO A 273 28.04 -1.19 8.46
CA PRO A 273 27.67 -1.54 9.82
C PRO A 273 27.81 -3.05 10.04
N ILE A 274 28.27 -3.42 11.24
CA ILE A 274 28.61 -4.79 11.59
C ILE A 274 28.44 -5.02 13.10
N ILE A 275 28.05 -6.23 13.48
CA ILE A 275 27.88 -6.62 14.87
C ILE A 275 28.87 -7.73 15.22
N TYR A 276 29.61 -7.55 16.31
CA TYR A 276 30.56 -8.52 16.85
C TYR A 276 30.11 -9.05 18.22
N ASP A 277 30.54 -10.26 18.56
CA ASP A 277 30.53 -10.78 19.93
C ASP A 277 31.85 -10.46 20.67
N SER A 278 31.94 -10.89 21.92
CA SER A 278 33.15 -10.71 22.76
C SER A 278 34.38 -11.47 22.26
N ASN A 279 34.20 -12.53 21.48
CA ASN A 279 35.27 -13.32 20.86
C ASN A 279 35.72 -12.75 19.50
N GLY A 280 35.11 -11.64 19.04
CA GLY A 280 35.38 -11.05 17.74
C GLY A 280 34.70 -11.78 16.57
N ILE A 281 33.72 -12.65 16.84
CA ILE A 281 32.90 -13.33 15.84
C ILE A 281 31.88 -12.34 15.29
N VAL A 282 31.72 -12.32 13.97
CA VAL A 282 30.72 -11.48 13.29
C VAL A 282 29.34 -12.15 13.37
N LEU A 283 28.40 -11.47 14.02
CA LEU A 283 26.99 -11.86 14.08
C LEU A 283 26.31 -11.58 12.74
N SER A 284 26.39 -10.33 12.27
CA SER A 284 25.71 -9.90 11.06
C SER A 284 26.39 -8.68 10.44
N MET A 285 26.16 -8.48 9.14
CA MET A 285 26.45 -7.24 8.43
C MET A 285 25.13 -6.61 7.97
N PRO A 286 24.45 -5.84 8.86
CA PRO A 286 23.17 -5.22 8.51
C PRO A 286 23.31 -4.25 7.32
N PRO A 287 22.27 -4.02 6.51
CA PRO A 287 21.01 -4.75 6.44
C PRO A 287 21.06 -5.96 5.49
N ILE A 288 22.26 -6.45 5.13
CA ILE A 288 22.44 -7.37 4.01
C ILE A 288 22.24 -8.83 4.43
N ILE A 289 23.10 -9.34 5.31
CA ILE A 289 23.13 -10.77 5.64
C ILE A 289 23.70 -11.03 7.03
N ASN A 290 23.23 -12.14 7.64
CA ASN A 290 23.74 -12.63 8.91
C ASN A 290 24.92 -13.59 8.70
N GLY A 291 25.70 -13.82 9.76
CA GLY A 291 26.78 -14.80 9.80
C GLY A 291 26.26 -16.23 9.92
N ASP A 292 26.94 -17.17 9.26
CA ASP A 292 26.59 -18.59 9.29
C ASP A 292 26.80 -19.23 10.67
N HIS A 293 27.76 -18.71 11.45
CA HIS A 293 28.08 -19.19 12.79
C HIS A 293 26.89 -19.10 13.76
N THR A 294 26.12 -18.03 13.63
CA THR A 294 25.02 -17.68 14.54
C THR A 294 23.65 -18.13 14.02
N LYS A 295 23.63 -19.02 13.02
CA LYS A 295 22.42 -19.44 12.32
C LYS A 295 21.48 -20.17 13.26
N ILE A 296 20.27 -19.64 13.41
CA ILE A 296 19.18 -20.33 14.10
C ILE A 296 18.77 -21.61 13.36
N ASN A 297 18.44 -22.64 14.13
CA ASN A 297 18.01 -23.94 13.62
C ASN A 297 16.98 -24.56 14.59
N LEU A 298 16.44 -25.73 14.25
CA LEU A 298 15.40 -26.39 15.07
C LEU A 298 15.86 -26.78 16.49
N LYS A 299 17.18 -26.88 16.73
CA LYS A 299 17.74 -27.19 18.06
C LYS A 299 18.02 -25.93 18.89
N THR A 300 18.01 -24.75 18.28
CA THR A 300 18.23 -23.48 18.97
C THR A 300 17.20 -23.34 20.10
N ARG A 301 17.69 -22.99 21.29
CA ARG A 301 16.86 -22.77 22.48
C ARG A 301 16.86 -21.31 22.90
N ASN A 302 17.97 -20.61 22.75
CA ASN A 302 18.06 -19.21 23.13
C ASN A 302 18.28 -18.37 21.87
N VAL A 303 17.41 -17.39 21.63
CA VAL A 303 17.49 -16.53 20.45
C VAL A 303 17.81 -15.10 20.88
N PHE A 304 18.95 -14.60 20.44
CA PHE A 304 19.28 -13.19 20.52
C PHE A 304 18.76 -12.49 19.26
N ILE A 305 17.98 -11.44 19.45
CA ILE A 305 17.32 -10.70 18.37
C ILE A 305 17.83 -9.27 18.43
N GLU A 306 18.33 -8.75 17.31
CA GLU A 306 18.76 -7.38 17.18
C GLU A 306 18.13 -6.70 15.97
N CYS A 307 17.71 -5.45 16.15
CA CYS A 307 17.11 -4.64 15.10
C CYS A 307 17.93 -3.37 14.92
N THR A 308 18.67 -3.27 13.82
CA THR A 308 19.42 -2.06 13.45
C THR A 308 18.59 -1.15 12.55
N ALA A 309 18.69 0.16 12.72
CA ALA A 309 17.74 1.07 12.10
C ALA A 309 18.25 2.50 11.87
N THR A 310 17.61 3.17 10.91
CA THR A 310 17.63 4.63 10.77
C THR A 310 16.48 5.28 11.53
N ASP A 311 15.41 4.53 11.84
CA ASP A 311 14.25 4.98 12.59
C ASP A 311 14.12 4.14 13.87
N LEU A 312 14.42 4.76 15.02
CA LEU A 312 14.41 4.09 16.32
C LEU A 312 13.00 3.62 16.71
N THR A 313 11.96 4.42 16.47
CA THR A 313 10.58 4.07 16.86
C THR A 313 10.11 2.83 16.11
N LYS A 314 10.41 2.73 14.82
CA LYS A 314 10.10 1.52 14.04
C LYS A 314 10.91 0.32 14.51
N ALA A 315 12.17 0.52 14.87
CA ALA A 315 13.01 -0.56 15.40
C ALA A 315 12.41 -1.17 16.67
N LYS A 316 11.94 -0.31 17.60
CA LYS A 316 11.24 -0.74 18.81
C LYS A 316 9.97 -1.52 18.50
N ILE A 317 9.10 -0.99 17.62
CA ILE A 317 7.86 -1.68 17.23
C ILE A 317 8.16 -3.04 16.60
N VAL A 318 9.14 -3.11 15.70
CA VAL A 318 9.52 -4.37 15.02
C VAL A 318 10.05 -5.40 16.03
N LEU A 319 10.90 -4.97 16.96
CA LEU A 319 11.41 -5.83 18.03
C LEU A 319 10.25 -6.33 18.90
N ASP A 320 9.42 -5.41 19.40
CA ASP A 320 8.27 -5.71 20.26
C ASP A 320 7.30 -6.67 19.57
N ILE A 321 6.98 -6.48 18.29
CA ILE A 321 6.12 -7.42 17.54
C ILE A 321 6.76 -8.80 17.46
N LEU A 322 8.02 -8.91 17.04
CA LEU A 322 8.67 -10.22 16.88
C LEU A 322 8.72 -11.00 18.22
N VAL A 323 9.09 -10.33 19.31
CA VAL A 323 9.18 -10.99 20.63
C VAL A 323 7.80 -11.29 21.23
N THR A 324 6.82 -10.42 21.05
CA THR A 324 5.45 -10.67 21.57
C THR A 324 4.76 -11.80 20.81
N MET A 325 5.00 -11.97 19.51
CA MET A 325 4.40 -13.08 18.75
C MET A 325 4.96 -14.45 19.19
N PHE A 326 6.28 -14.55 19.41
CA PHE A 326 6.96 -15.83 19.63
C PHE A 326 7.30 -16.17 21.08
N SER A 327 7.15 -15.23 22.01
CA SER A 327 7.29 -15.49 23.46
C SER A 327 6.26 -16.51 23.98
N GLU A 328 5.18 -16.78 23.24
CA GLU A 328 4.23 -17.87 23.54
C GLU A 328 4.90 -19.26 23.57
N TYR A 329 6.01 -19.43 22.84
CA TYR A 329 6.73 -20.71 22.73
C TYR A 329 7.95 -20.84 23.63
N CYS A 330 8.13 -19.90 24.57
CA CYS A 330 9.14 -19.99 25.62
C CYS A 330 8.64 -20.86 26.78
N ASP A 331 9.56 -21.45 27.56
CA ASP A 331 9.22 -22.26 28.74
C ASP A 331 8.31 -21.52 29.75
N GLU A 332 8.58 -20.24 29.96
CA GLU A 332 7.66 -19.32 30.64
C GLU A 332 6.94 -18.48 29.57
N PRO A 333 5.69 -18.81 29.21
CA PRO A 333 5.02 -18.17 28.08
C PRO A 333 4.84 -16.67 28.29
N PHE A 334 4.95 -15.92 27.19
CA PHE A 334 4.77 -14.46 27.14
C PHE A 334 5.78 -13.67 27.97
N THR A 335 6.95 -14.25 28.22
CA THR A 335 8.09 -13.57 28.83
C THR A 335 9.19 -13.28 27.81
N VAL A 336 9.85 -12.15 27.97
CA VAL A 336 10.99 -11.73 27.13
C VAL A 336 12.09 -11.21 28.04
N GLU A 337 13.30 -11.76 27.87
CA GLU A 337 14.49 -11.33 28.59
C GLU A 337 14.98 -10.00 28.00
N GLU A 338 15.17 -9.02 28.89
CA GLU A 338 15.65 -7.70 28.48
C GLU A 338 17.13 -7.72 28.12
N ALA A 339 17.51 -6.92 27.12
CA ALA A 339 18.89 -6.62 26.77
C ALA A 339 19.17 -5.15 27.01
N GLU A 340 20.38 -4.86 27.51
CA GLU A 340 20.86 -3.49 27.71
C GLU A 340 21.56 -3.00 26.44
N VAL A 341 21.10 -1.88 25.91
CA VAL A 341 21.71 -1.23 24.74
C VAL A 341 22.34 0.07 25.21
N ILE A 342 23.65 0.20 24.97
CA ILE A 342 24.47 1.32 25.42
C ILE A 342 24.82 2.16 24.20
N TYR A 343 24.36 3.40 24.20
CA TYR A 343 24.57 4.36 23.11
C TYR A 343 25.93 5.06 23.22
N PRO A 344 26.42 5.69 22.13
CA PRO A 344 27.73 6.36 22.14
C PRO A 344 27.85 7.50 23.16
N ASP A 345 26.73 8.13 23.53
CA ASP A 345 26.64 9.16 24.57
C ASP A 345 26.75 8.62 26.01
N GLY A 346 26.91 7.29 26.16
CA GLY A 346 26.93 6.59 27.44
C GLY A 346 25.55 6.32 28.02
N LYS A 347 24.46 6.68 27.33
CA LYS A 347 23.10 6.39 27.76
C LYS A 347 22.81 4.89 27.60
N SER A 348 22.34 4.28 28.68
CA SER A 348 21.87 2.89 28.70
C SER A 348 20.35 2.85 28.63
N CYS A 349 19.81 2.00 27.77
CA CYS A 349 18.38 1.73 27.60
C CYS A 349 18.12 0.22 27.60
N PHE A 350 16.99 -0.20 28.16
CA PHE A 350 16.61 -1.62 28.23
C PHE A 350 15.50 -1.91 27.22
N TYR A 351 15.70 -2.96 26.42
CA TYR A 351 14.78 -3.42 25.39
C TYR A 351 14.43 -4.90 25.59
N PRO A 352 13.25 -5.38 25.17
CA PRO A 352 12.16 -4.60 24.56
C PRO A 352 11.53 -3.63 25.56
N GLU A 353 10.81 -2.61 25.09
CA GLU A 353 10.12 -1.69 26.01
C GLU A 353 8.80 -2.28 26.51
N LEU A 354 8.08 -3.01 25.66
CA LEU A 354 6.78 -3.64 25.95
C LEU A 354 5.83 -2.68 26.67
N ALA A 355 5.76 -1.45 26.16
CA ALA A 355 5.01 -0.39 26.83
C ALA A 355 3.49 -0.64 26.70
N TYR A 356 2.83 -0.73 27.85
CA TYR A 356 1.37 -0.73 27.94
C TYR A 356 0.88 0.69 28.21
N TRP A 357 0.19 1.28 27.24
CA TRP A 357 -0.30 2.65 27.37
C TRP A 357 -1.73 2.64 27.90
N LYS A 358 -2.08 3.65 28.68
CA LYS A 358 -3.44 3.81 29.19
C LYS A 358 -4.02 5.09 28.62
N GLU A 359 -5.15 4.95 27.95
CA GLU A 359 -5.94 6.07 27.45
C GLU A 359 -7.34 6.02 28.07
N THR A 360 -8.00 7.16 28.16
CA THR A 360 -9.35 7.25 28.72
C THR A 360 -10.26 7.92 27.70
N ILE A 361 -11.42 7.31 27.47
CA ILE A 361 -12.40 7.78 26.49
C ILE A 361 -13.81 7.76 27.08
N LEU A 362 -14.60 8.80 26.77
CA LEU A 362 -16.01 8.84 27.13
C LEU A 362 -16.81 7.85 26.28
N ALA A 363 -17.64 7.02 26.91
CA ALA A 363 -18.50 6.07 26.21
C ALA A 363 -19.42 6.77 25.18
N ASP A 364 -19.94 7.94 25.54
CA ASP A 364 -20.78 8.76 24.66
C ASP A 364 -20.03 9.28 23.41
N LYS A 365 -18.71 9.47 23.49
CA LYS A 365 -17.90 9.81 22.31
C LYS A 365 -17.86 8.64 21.32
N ILE A 366 -17.72 7.41 21.81
CA ILE A 366 -17.75 6.19 20.97
C ILE A 366 -19.13 6.06 20.32
N ASN A 367 -20.20 6.06 21.12
CA ASN A 367 -21.57 5.95 20.64
C ASN A 367 -21.90 7.00 19.55
N ARG A 368 -21.56 8.27 19.77
CA ARG A 368 -21.80 9.34 18.78
C ARG A 368 -20.99 9.20 17.50
N LYS A 369 -19.77 8.69 17.58
CA LYS A 369 -18.88 8.53 16.42
C LYS A 369 -19.25 7.31 15.58
N VAL A 370 -19.54 6.18 16.22
CA VAL A 370 -19.95 4.95 15.54
C VAL A 370 -21.40 5.04 15.06
N GLY A 371 -22.27 5.73 15.80
CA GLY A 371 -23.71 5.79 15.51
C GLY A 371 -24.53 4.71 16.22
N ILE A 372 -24.04 4.20 17.35
CA ILE A 372 -24.70 3.16 18.17
C ILE A 372 -25.12 3.72 19.53
N ARG A 373 -25.83 2.91 20.32
CA ARG A 373 -26.30 3.26 21.67
C ARG A 373 -26.05 2.11 22.64
N GLU A 374 -24.78 1.85 22.91
CA GLU A 374 -24.36 0.80 23.83
C GLU A 374 -24.02 1.35 25.21
N THR A 375 -24.15 0.50 26.23
CA THR A 375 -23.75 0.84 27.60
C THR A 375 -22.22 0.87 27.72
N PRO A 376 -21.64 1.66 28.64
CA PRO A 376 -20.20 1.67 28.89
C PRO A 376 -19.61 0.27 29.16
N SER A 377 -20.37 -0.58 29.88
CA SER A 377 -19.98 -1.97 30.15
C SER A 377 -19.89 -2.81 28.87
N ASN A 378 -20.86 -2.69 27.96
CA ASN A 378 -20.82 -3.39 26.67
C ASN A 378 -19.67 -2.87 25.79
N LEU A 379 -19.46 -1.55 25.74
CA LEU A 379 -18.36 -0.95 24.98
C LEU A 379 -16.99 -1.43 25.49
N ALA A 380 -16.80 -1.53 26.81
CA ALA A 380 -15.58 -2.08 27.39
C ALA A 380 -15.35 -3.55 26.98
N LYS A 381 -16.41 -4.37 26.91
CA LYS A 381 -16.33 -5.75 26.38
C LYS A 381 -15.95 -5.77 24.90
N LEU A 382 -16.57 -4.93 24.08
CA LEU A 382 -16.26 -4.83 22.65
C LEU A 382 -14.78 -4.48 22.41
N LEU A 383 -14.26 -3.50 23.14
CA LEU A 383 -12.84 -3.13 23.06
C LEU A 383 -11.93 -4.26 23.53
N THR A 384 -12.30 -4.96 24.61
CA THR A 384 -11.53 -6.09 25.14
C THR A 384 -11.41 -7.23 24.12
N ARG A 385 -12.47 -7.49 23.33
CA ARG A 385 -12.46 -8.44 22.20
C ARG A 385 -11.48 -8.06 21.08
N MET A 386 -11.09 -6.78 20.97
CA MET A 386 -10.07 -6.30 20.04
C MET A 386 -8.66 -6.26 20.65
N CYS A 387 -8.44 -7.04 21.72
CA CYS A 387 -7.21 -7.05 22.52
C CYS A 387 -6.93 -5.73 23.27
N LEU A 388 -7.90 -4.82 23.37
CA LEU A 388 -7.79 -3.59 24.16
C LEU A 388 -8.48 -3.76 25.49
N LYS A 389 -7.76 -4.31 26.47
CA LYS A 389 -8.33 -4.57 27.78
C LYS A 389 -8.92 -3.27 28.34
N SER A 390 -10.24 -3.26 28.52
CA SER A 390 -10.98 -2.06 28.85
C SER A 390 -11.86 -2.27 30.07
N GLU A 391 -11.89 -1.27 30.94
CA GLU A 391 -12.66 -1.30 32.19
C GLU A 391 -13.41 0.04 32.34
N VAL A 392 -14.64 -0.02 32.87
CA VAL A 392 -15.43 1.18 33.17
C VAL A 392 -14.86 1.82 34.43
N LEU A 393 -14.61 3.13 34.38
CA LEU A 393 -14.10 3.89 35.52
C LEU A 393 -15.19 4.18 36.56
N GLU A 394 -14.80 4.66 37.74
CA GLU A 394 -15.71 4.88 38.88
C GLU A 394 -16.87 5.84 38.60
N ASP A 395 -16.70 6.74 37.62
CA ASP A 395 -17.75 7.68 37.20
C ASP A 395 -18.88 7.02 36.39
N GLY A 396 -18.69 5.79 35.93
CA GLY A 396 -19.66 5.05 35.12
C GLY A 396 -19.83 5.56 33.69
N GLU A 397 -19.08 6.59 33.27
CA GLU A 397 -19.21 7.25 31.96
C GLU A 397 -17.95 7.11 31.10
N GLN A 398 -16.79 7.00 31.75
CA GLN A 398 -15.50 6.85 31.10
C GLN A 398 -15.06 5.38 31.07
N ILE A 399 -14.34 5.05 30.00
CA ILE A 399 -13.72 3.74 29.80
C ILE A 399 -12.21 3.94 29.81
N GLY A 400 -11.52 3.26 30.72
CA GLY A 400 -10.06 3.14 30.72
C GLY A 400 -9.66 2.02 29.78
N VAL A 401 -8.82 2.34 28.79
CA VAL A 401 -8.37 1.41 27.75
C VAL A 401 -6.87 1.18 27.94
N GLU A 402 -6.48 -0.08 28.15
CA GLU A 402 -5.08 -0.51 28.19
C GLU A 402 -4.67 -0.99 26.79
N ILE A 403 -3.81 -0.22 26.13
CA ILE A 403 -3.28 -0.49 24.79
C ILE A 403 -2.05 -1.39 24.93
N PRO A 404 -2.07 -2.62 24.40
CA PRO A 404 -0.93 -3.53 24.47
C PRO A 404 0.18 -3.13 23.49
N PRO A 405 1.44 -3.56 23.73
CA PRO A 405 2.57 -3.28 22.84
C PRO A 405 2.40 -3.90 21.44
N THR A 406 1.49 -4.86 21.28
CA THR A 406 1.13 -5.44 19.98
C THR A 406 0.33 -4.49 19.09
N ARG A 407 -0.38 -3.51 19.68
CA ARG A 407 -1.28 -2.57 18.98
C ARG A 407 -0.63 -1.20 18.80
N ALA A 408 0.46 -1.17 18.05
CA ALA A 408 1.19 0.05 17.71
C ALA A 408 0.45 0.96 16.70
N ASP A 409 -0.66 0.50 16.15
CA ASP A 409 -1.56 1.26 15.27
C ASP A 409 -2.44 2.28 16.02
N ILE A 410 -2.63 2.10 17.33
CA ILE A 410 -3.45 3.01 18.14
C ILE A 410 -2.62 4.22 18.54
N ILE A 411 -2.91 5.34 17.88
CA ILE A 411 -2.21 6.62 18.09
C ILE A 411 -3.18 7.75 18.46
N HIS A 412 -4.49 7.51 18.35
CA HIS A 412 -5.53 8.47 18.66
C HIS A 412 -6.80 7.76 19.14
N ALA A 413 -7.60 8.46 19.94
CA ALA A 413 -8.93 8.02 20.36
C ALA A 413 -9.89 7.59 19.22
N CYS A 414 -9.59 7.90 17.95
CA CYS A 414 -10.38 7.42 16.82
C CYS A 414 -10.10 5.95 16.48
N ASP A 415 -8.90 5.46 16.75
CA ASP A 415 -8.51 4.07 16.49
C ASP A 415 -9.23 3.14 17.49
N ILE A 416 -9.42 3.59 18.74
CA ILE A 416 -10.28 2.93 19.73
C ILE A 416 -11.74 2.88 19.25
N VAL A 417 -12.22 3.95 18.62
CA VAL A 417 -13.58 4.01 18.06
C VAL A 417 -13.76 3.06 16.87
N GLU A 418 -12.74 2.93 16.03
CA GLU A 418 -12.69 1.95 14.92
C GLU A 418 -12.82 0.53 15.47
N ASP A 419 -11.97 0.15 16.43
CA ASP A 419 -12.02 -1.18 17.05
C ASP A 419 -13.36 -1.48 17.71
N ALA A 420 -13.96 -0.49 18.41
CA ALA A 420 -15.29 -0.63 18.98
C ALA A 420 -16.34 -0.93 17.89
N ALA A 421 -16.25 -0.28 16.74
CA ALA A 421 -17.16 -0.51 15.62
C ALA A 421 -16.94 -1.88 14.96
N VAL A 422 -15.68 -2.32 14.80
CA VAL A 422 -15.35 -3.65 14.26
C VAL A 422 -15.89 -4.74 15.18
N ALA A 423 -15.65 -4.64 16.49
CA ALA A 423 -16.18 -5.58 17.48
C ALA A 423 -17.70 -5.62 17.55
N TYR A 424 -18.36 -4.47 17.32
CA TYR A 424 -19.81 -4.39 17.23
C TYR A 424 -20.36 -5.08 15.97
N GLY A 425 -19.58 -5.09 14.90
CA GLY A 425 -19.95 -5.55 13.56
C GLY A 425 -20.64 -4.44 12.78
N PHE A 426 -20.04 -4.02 11.66
CA PHE A 426 -20.54 -2.88 10.87
C PHE A 426 -21.97 -3.09 10.36
N ASN A 427 -22.33 -4.33 10.01
CA ASN A 427 -23.67 -4.67 9.54
C ASN A 427 -24.76 -4.52 10.61
N ASN A 428 -24.38 -4.45 11.89
CA ASN A 428 -25.32 -4.21 13.00
C ASN A 428 -25.61 -2.72 13.21
N ILE A 429 -24.83 -1.82 12.61
CA ILE A 429 -25.02 -0.38 12.74
C ILE A 429 -26.21 0.06 11.88
N ALA A 430 -27.23 0.63 12.52
CA ALA A 430 -28.39 1.14 11.82
C ALA A 430 -28.01 2.28 10.85
N MET A 431 -28.32 2.12 9.56
CA MET A 431 -28.11 3.16 8.57
C MET A 431 -29.00 4.38 8.85
N VAL A 432 -28.42 5.57 8.93
CA VAL A 432 -29.13 6.83 9.16
C VAL A 432 -28.78 7.84 8.08
N ILE A 433 -29.79 8.53 7.56
CA ILE A 433 -29.60 9.64 6.61
C ILE A 433 -29.22 10.92 7.38
N PRO A 434 -28.12 11.61 7.03
CA PRO A 434 -27.75 12.86 7.68
C PRO A 434 -28.81 13.94 7.42
N LYS A 435 -29.31 14.58 8.48
CA LYS A 435 -30.37 15.59 8.43
C LYS A 435 -29.85 16.98 8.03
N THR A 436 -29.07 17.06 6.95
CA THR A 436 -28.50 18.31 6.44
C THR A 436 -29.02 18.57 5.04
N TYR A 437 -29.86 19.59 4.87
CA TYR A 437 -30.33 20.01 3.55
C TYR A 437 -29.21 20.76 2.81
N THR A 438 -28.97 20.38 1.56
CA THR A 438 -27.99 21.04 0.71
C THR A 438 -28.59 21.28 -0.68
N ILE A 439 -28.26 22.42 -1.28
CA ILE A 439 -28.63 22.73 -2.66
C ILE A 439 -27.44 22.40 -3.56
N ALA A 440 -27.60 21.41 -4.42
CA ALA A 440 -26.57 21.02 -5.37
C ALA A 440 -26.41 22.09 -6.47
N ASN A 441 -25.16 22.32 -6.89
CA ASN A 441 -24.83 23.19 -8.01
C ASN A 441 -23.90 22.46 -8.98
N GLN A 442 -24.14 22.60 -10.27
CA GLN A 442 -23.25 22.08 -11.31
C GLN A 442 -22.08 23.03 -11.52
N LEU A 443 -20.87 22.50 -11.73
CA LEU A 443 -19.75 23.31 -12.19
C LEU A 443 -20.06 23.84 -13.60
N PRO A 444 -20.07 25.18 -13.84
CA PRO A 444 -20.52 25.75 -15.11
C PRO A 444 -19.82 25.17 -16.34
N LEU A 445 -18.52 24.89 -16.25
CA LEU A 445 -17.74 24.28 -17.32
C LEU A 445 -18.22 22.87 -17.68
N ASN A 446 -18.55 22.04 -16.68
CA ASN A 446 -19.05 20.69 -16.90
C ASN A 446 -20.49 20.71 -17.43
N LYS A 447 -21.33 21.63 -16.95
CA LYS A 447 -22.67 21.84 -17.51
C LYS A 447 -22.61 22.19 -19.00
N LEU A 448 -21.75 23.14 -19.38
CA LEU A 448 -21.53 23.49 -20.78
C LEU A 448 -21.01 22.30 -21.60
N THR A 449 -20.05 21.55 -21.04
CA THR A 449 -19.48 20.36 -21.70
C THR A 449 -20.57 19.33 -22.00
N GLU A 450 -21.47 19.08 -21.06
CA GLU A 450 -22.54 18.09 -21.22
C GLU A 450 -23.57 18.50 -22.27
N LEU A 451 -23.94 19.79 -22.31
CA LEU A 451 -24.80 20.32 -23.37
C LEU A 451 -24.15 20.15 -24.76
N LEU A 452 -22.87 20.50 -24.88
CA LEU A 452 -22.13 20.36 -26.14
C LEU A 452 -21.98 18.90 -26.57
N ARG A 453 -21.82 17.95 -25.64
CA ARG A 453 -21.77 16.52 -25.98
C ARG A 453 -23.06 16.07 -26.65
N GLN A 454 -24.21 16.40 -26.06
CA GLN A 454 -25.51 16.02 -26.60
C GLN A 454 -25.75 16.60 -27.99
N ASP A 455 -25.37 17.86 -28.20
CA ASP A 455 -25.54 18.51 -29.49
C ASP A 455 -24.57 17.99 -30.58
N VAL A 456 -23.31 17.72 -30.24
CA VAL A 456 -22.34 17.15 -31.19
C VAL A 456 -22.72 15.71 -31.54
N ALA A 457 -23.26 14.95 -30.57
CA ALA A 457 -23.86 13.65 -30.83
C ALA A 457 -25.08 13.76 -31.77
N ALA A 458 -25.96 14.75 -31.55
CA ALA A 458 -27.09 15.04 -32.43
C ALA A 458 -26.67 15.46 -33.85
N ALA A 459 -25.48 16.05 -34.00
CA ALA A 459 -24.86 16.33 -35.30
C ALA A 459 -24.27 15.07 -36.00
N GLY A 460 -24.44 13.88 -35.40
CA GLY A 460 -24.06 12.60 -35.97
C GLY A 460 -22.58 12.24 -35.76
N PHE A 461 -21.91 12.86 -34.79
CA PHE A 461 -20.57 12.45 -34.35
C PHE A 461 -20.67 11.49 -33.17
N THR A 462 -19.74 10.55 -33.07
CA THR A 462 -19.66 9.56 -31.99
C THR A 462 -18.58 9.97 -31.00
N GLU A 463 -18.90 9.99 -29.71
CA GLU A 463 -17.93 10.36 -28.67
C GLU A 463 -16.89 9.25 -28.49
N ALA A 464 -15.63 9.64 -28.35
CA ALA A 464 -14.52 8.76 -28.02
C ALA A 464 -13.95 9.11 -26.63
N LEU A 465 -13.34 8.12 -25.99
CA LEU A 465 -12.65 8.27 -24.71
C LEU A 465 -11.18 7.87 -24.88
N THR A 466 -10.31 8.87 -25.04
CA THR A 466 -8.88 8.63 -25.25
C THR A 466 -8.09 8.72 -23.95
N PHE A 467 -6.93 8.07 -23.89
CA PHE A 467 -6.04 8.16 -22.74
C PHE A 467 -5.49 9.58 -22.57
N ALA A 468 -5.37 10.01 -21.31
CA ALA A 468 -4.77 11.30 -20.96
C ALA A 468 -3.23 11.28 -21.10
N LEU A 469 -2.62 10.10 -21.10
CA LEU A 469 -1.17 9.90 -21.24
C LEU A 469 -0.85 9.37 -22.63
N CYS A 470 0.28 9.83 -23.16
CA CYS A 470 0.76 9.45 -24.49
C CYS A 470 2.29 9.48 -24.57
N SER A 471 2.83 9.03 -25.71
CA SER A 471 4.24 9.18 -26.01
C SER A 471 4.57 10.61 -26.44
N ILE A 472 5.84 10.99 -26.32
CA ILE A 472 6.32 12.29 -26.81
C ILE A 472 6.04 12.43 -28.32
N ASP A 473 6.29 11.35 -29.08
CA ASP A 473 6.08 11.30 -30.52
C ASP A 473 4.63 11.62 -30.92
N ASP A 474 3.65 11.22 -30.10
CA ASP A 474 2.23 11.43 -30.40
C ASP A 474 1.83 12.91 -30.41
N ILE A 475 2.47 13.72 -29.56
CA ILE A 475 2.16 15.15 -29.42
C ILE A 475 3.17 16.06 -30.11
N ALA A 476 4.26 15.50 -30.64
CA ALA A 476 5.34 16.25 -31.28
C ALA A 476 5.64 15.71 -32.69
N ASP A 477 6.48 14.68 -32.80
CA ASP A 477 7.05 14.21 -34.07
C ASP A 477 5.99 13.81 -35.10
N LYS A 478 4.96 13.07 -34.68
CA LYS A 478 3.83 12.68 -35.57
C LYS A 478 2.98 13.87 -35.99
N LEU A 479 3.02 14.95 -35.22
CA LEU A 479 2.38 16.23 -35.53
C LEU A 479 3.32 17.21 -36.25
N GLY A 480 4.58 16.83 -36.50
CA GLY A 480 5.57 17.69 -37.13
C GLY A 480 5.98 18.92 -36.31
N VAL A 481 5.74 18.93 -35.00
CA VAL A 481 6.09 20.05 -34.11
C VAL A 481 7.21 19.66 -33.14
N PRO A 482 8.14 20.58 -32.82
CA PRO A 482 9.18 20.28 -31.84
C PRO A 482 8.57 20.17 -30.44
N VAL A 483 9.00 19.17 -29.67
CA VAL A 483 8.48 18.88 -28.31
C VAL A 483 8.50 20.12 -27.42
N THR A 484 9.55 20.95 -27.50
CA THR A 484 9.70 22.18 -26.71
C THR A 484 8.58 23.19 -26.94
N SER A 485 7.96 23.21 -28.12
CA SER A 485 6.86 24.13 -28.46
C SER A 485 5.49 23.67 -27.93
N THR A 486 5.37 22.41 -27.51
CA THR A 486 4.10 21.81 -27.09
C THR A 486 3.67 22.22 -25.67
N ASN A 487 4.61 22.74 -24.87
CA ASN A 487 4.43 22.98 -23.44
C ASN A 487 3.91 21.75 -22.66
N ALA A 488 4.27 20.54 -23.12
CA ALA A 488 3.87 19.28 -22.50
C ALA A 488 4.48 19.08 -21.10
N VAL A 489 3.74 18.40 -20.24
CA VAL A 489 4.19 17.95 -18.91
C VAL A 489 4.75 16.53 -19.05
N HIS A 490 5.96 16.31 -18.53
CA HIS A 490 6.67 15.03 -18.60
C HIS A 490 6.51 14.23 -17.31
N ILE A 491 6.33 12.92 -17.46
CA ILE A 491 6.25 11.97 -16.36
C ILE A 491 7.65 11.45 -16.07
N ALA A 492 8.04 11.48 -14.80
CA ALA A 492 9.29 10.89 -14.35
C ALA A 492 9.17 9.35 -14.31
N ASN A 493 10.21 8.66 -14.79
CA ASN A 493 10.31 7.19 -14.77
C ASN A 493 9.07 6.45 -15.35
N PRO A 494 8.67 6.75 -16.60
CA PRO A 494 7.50 6.10 -17.20
C PRO A 494 7.77 4.61 -17.44
N LYS A 495 6.80 3.75 -17.11
CA LYS A 495 6.92 2.29 -17.29
C LYS A 495 6.90 1.87 -18.76
N THR A 496 6.19 2.63 -19.60
CA THR A 496 6.07 2.38 -21.04
C THR A 496 6.28 3.68 -21.80
N ALA A 497 6.68 3.59 -23.07
CA ALA A 497 6.82 4.76 -23.94
C ALA A 497 5.49 5.52 -24.11
N GLU A 498 4.35 4.85 -23.94
CA GLU A 498 3.03 5.48 -24.06
C GLU A 498 2.65 6.36 -22.87
N PHE A 499 3.43 6.38 -21.79
CA PHE A 499 3.17 7.18 -20.59
C PHE A 499 4.25 8.23 -20.32
N GLN A 500 4.90 8.74 -21.35
CA GLN A 500 5.96 9.74 -21.21
C GLN A 500 5.44 11.15 -20.90
N VAL A 501 4.30 11.54 -21.48
CA VAL A 501 3.74 12.89 -21.34
C VAL A 501 2.23 12.87 -21.18
N ALA A 502 1.70 13.89 -20.50
CA ALA A 502 0.28 14.19 -20.54
C ALA A 502 -0.10 14.85 -21.87
N ARG A 503 -1.27 14.50 -22.42
CA ARG A 503 -1.74 15.00 -23.71
C ARG A 503 -1.89 16.53 -23.71
N THR A 504 -1.38 17.17 -24.77
CA THR A 504 -1.49 18.62 -25.01
C THR A 504 -2.61 18.97 -26.01
N THR A 505 -3.12 17.95 -26.71
CA THR A 505 -4.21 17.98 -27.69
C THR A 505 -4.93 16.63 -27.69
N LEU A 506 -6.21 16.61 -28.07
CA LEU A 506 -7.02 15.38 -28.16
C LEU A 506 -6.86 14.65 -29.51
N LEU A 507 -6.32 15.35 -30.51
CA LEU A 507 -6.24 14.85 -31.88
C LEU A 507 -5.46 13.53 -32.02
N PRO A 508 -4.28 13.33 -31.39
CA PRO A 508 -3.54 12.06 -31.50
C PRO A 508 -4.34 10.87 -31.00
N GLY A 509 -5.08 11.04 -29.89
CA GLY A 509 -5.95 10.00 -29.35
C GLY A 509 -7.06 9.63 -30.34
N LEU A 510 -7.74 10.62 -30.93
CA LEU A 510 -8.78 10.38 -31.92
C LEU A 510 -8.24 9.71 -33.20
N LEU A 511 -7.04 10.09 -33.66
CA LEU A 511 -6.40 9.47 -34.82
C LEU A 511 -6.00 8.01 -34.55
N LYS A 512 -5.50 7.71 -33.34
CA LYS A 512 -5.25 6.33 -32.90
C LYS A 512 -6.54 5.52 -32.86
N THR A 513 -7.65 6.11 -32.40
CA THR A 513 -8.97 5.47 -32.42
C THR A 513 -9.41 5.14 -33.85
N ILE A 514 -9.23 6.05 -34.81
CA ILE A 514 -9.48 5.76 -36.24
C ILE A 514 -8.58 4.62 -36.73
N ALA A 515 -7.29 4.66 -36.39
CA ALA A 515 -6.33 3.63 -36.80
C ALA A 515 -6.69 2.23 -36.29
N ALA A 516 -7.20 2.13 -35.05
CA ALA A 516 -7.70 0.87 -34.48
C ALA A 516 -9.02 0.40 -35.11
N ASN A 517 -9.83 1.33 -35.62
CA ASN A 517 -11.18 1.07 -36.15
C ASN A 517 -11.29 1.15 -37.68
N ARG A 518 -10.20 0.89 -38.41
CA ARG A 518 -10.17 0.94 -39.89
C ARG A 518 -11.20 0.04 -40.60
N LYS A 519 -11.72 -0.99 -39.92
CA LYS A 519 -12.73 -1.92 -40.44
C LYS A 519 -14.15 -1.34 -40.41
N MET A 520 -14.36 -0.23 -39.70
CA MET A 520 -15.68 0.37 -39.54
C MET A 520 -16.16 1.05 -40.83
N PRO A 521 -17.48 1.11 -41.08
CA PRO A 521 -18.04 1.78 -42.24
C PRO A 521 -17.66 3.27 -42.29
N LEU A 522 -17.36 3.75 -43.49
CA LEU A 522 -17.15 5.18 -43.74
C LEU A 522 -18.49 5.89 -43.97
N PRO A 523 -18.63 7.18 -43.59
CA PRO A 523 -17.63 8.03 -42.92
C PRO A 523 -17.56 7.80 -41.40
N LEU A 524 -16.35 7.85 -40.83
CA LEU A 524 -16.14 7.91 -39.38
C LEU A 524 -16.15 9.36 -38.90
N LYS A 525 -17.06 9.66 -37.97
CA LYS A 525 -17.21 10.97 -37.33
C LYS A 525 -16.99 10.80 -35.85
N LEU A 526 -15.82 11.19 -35.34
CA LEU A 526 -15.50 11.04 -33.92
C LEU A 526 -15.31 12.41 -33.28
N PHE A 527 -15.68 12.53 -32.01
CA PHE A 527 -15.37 13.72 -31.22
C PHE A 527 -15.02 13.34 -29.79
N GLU A 528 -14.35 14.24 -29.08
CA GLU A 528 -14.09 14.14 -27.65
C GLU A 528 -14.11 15.55 -27.04
N ILE A 529 -14.73 15.69 -25.87
CA ILE A 529 -14.69 16.92 -25.07
C ILE A 529 -14.05 16.63 -23.71
N SER A 530 -12.74 16.87 -23.62
CA SER A 530 -11.94 16.48 -22.46
C SER A 530 -10.79 17.45 -22.19
N ASP A 531 -10.16 17.28 -21.02
CA ASP A 531 -9.03 18.11 -20.59
C ASP A 531 -7.72 17.73 -21.31
N VAL A 532 -6.94 18.75 -21.65
CA VAL A 532 -5.52 18.66 -22.01
C VAL A 532 -4.68 19.41 -21.00
N VAL A 533 -3.43 18.98 -20.80
CA VAL A 533 -2.52 19.55 -19.81
C VAL A 533 -1.45 20.38 -20.51
N LYS A 534 -1.20 21.60 -20.02
CA LYS A 534 -0.09 22.45 -20.47
C LYS A 534 0.66 23.02 -19.29
N LYS A 535 1.97 23.20 -19.40
CA LYS A 535 2.79 23.95 -18.43
C LYS A 535 2.28 25.38 -18.32
N ASP A 536 2.14 25.87 -17.09
CA ASP A 536 1.67 27.21 -16.76
C ASP A 536 2.37 27.68 -15.48
N GLY A 537 3.40 28.52 -15.63
CA GLY A 537 4.19 29.04 -14.51
C GLY A 537 3.43 30.01 -13.60
N SER A 538 2.21 30.42 -13.97
CA SER A 538 1.35 31.26 -13.12
C SER A 538 0.53 30.45 -12.10
N ARG A 539 0.57 29.12 -12.18
CA ARG A 539 -0.16 28.20 -11.29
C ARG A 539 0.78 27.60 -10.25
N ASP A 540 0.21 27.32 -9.07
CA ASP A 540 0.86 26.67 -7.94
C ASP A 540 1.50 25.32 -8.28
N VAL A 541 0.80 24.50 -9.07
CA VAL A 541 1.31 23.19 -9.53
C VAL A 541 2.18 23.27 -10.79
N GLY A 542 2.39 24.46 -11.36
CA GLY A 542 3.19 24.68 -12.57
C GLY A 542 2.56 24.19 -13.88
N ALA A 543 1.30 23.73 -13.84
CA ALA A 543 0.54 23.24 -15.00
C ALA A 543 -0.94 23.60 -14.89
N ARG A 544 -1.65 23.55 -16.01
CA ARG A 544 -3.08 23.85 -16.10
C ARG A 544 -3.81 22.94 -17.07
N ASN A 545 -5.03 22.55 -16.69
CA ASN A 545 -5.97 21.87 -17.57
C ASN A 545 -6.77 22.87 -18.43
N HIS A 546 -6.94 22.54 -19.71
CA HIS A 546 -7.84 23.23 -20.63
C HIS A 546 -8.86 22.24 -21.20
N ARG A 547 -10.16 22.56 -21.10
CA ARG A 547 -11.22 21.78 -21.72
C ARG A 547 -11.22 22.04 -23.22
N HIS A 548 -10.90 21.02 -24.00
CA HIS A 548 -10.90 21.08 -25.46
C HIS A 548 -12.09 20.28 -26.00
N LEU A 549 -12.75 20.80 -27.03
CA LEU A 549 -13.61 20.03 -27.92
C LEU A 549 -12.80 19.75 -29.18
N CYS A 550 -12.61 18.48 -29.51
CA CYS A 550 -11.94 18.05 -30.73
C CYS A 550 -12.83 17.09 -31.50
N ALA A 551 -12.92 17.27 -32.81
CA ALA A 551 -13.68 16.39 -33.70
C ALA A 551 -12.85 16.06 -34.94
N VAL A 552 -13.03 14.85 -35.45
CA VAL A 552 -12.36 14.34 -36.64
C VAL A 552 -13.40 13.71 -37.58
N TYR A 553 -13.21 13.94 -38.87
CA TYR A 553 -14.00 13.35 -39.94
C TYR A 553 -13.05 12.54 -40.83
N TYR A 554 -13.36 11.27 -41.04
CA TYR A 554 -12.56 10.36 -41.84
C TYR A 554 -13.42 9.63 -42.87
N ASN A 555 -13.12 9.86 -44.14
CA ASN A 555 -13.80 9.27 -45.30
C ASN A 555 -12.82 9.24 -46.49
N LYS A 556 -13.26 8.73 -47.65
CA LYS A 556 -12.49 8.78 -48.90
C LYS A 556 -12.06 10.20 -49.27
N ASN A 557 -12.93 11.18 -48.98
CA ASN A 557 -12.63 12.60 -49.08
C ASN A 557 -12.57 13.22 -47.66
N PRO A 558 -11.72 14.22 -47.41
CA PRO A 558 -11.49 14.76 -46.06
C PRO A 558 -12.69 15.51 -45.46
N GLY A 559 -13.67 15.94 -46.26
CA GLY A 559 -14.92 16.54 -45.78
C GLY A 559 -14.72 17.81 -44.93
N PHE A 560 -13.84 18.71 -45.36
CA PHE A 560 -13.49 19.92 -44.62
C PHE A 560 -14.72 20.79 -44.33
N GLU A 561 -15.62 20.91 -45.30
CA GLU A 561 -16.91 21.59 -45.21
C GLU A 561 -17.81 21.03 -44.09
N VAL A 562 -17.69 19.74 -43.75
CA VAL A 562 -18.45 19.10 -42.67
C VAL A 562 -17.90 19.51 -41.30
N ILE A 563 -16.58 19.54 -41.14
CA ILE A 563 -15.93 20.00 -39.89
C ILE A 563 -16.12 21.50 -39.70
N HIS A 564 -16.06 22.28 -40.79
CA HIS A 564 -16.40 23.70 -40.77
C HIS A 564 -17.85 23.91 -40.30
N GLY A 565 -18.81 23.20 -40.88
CA GLY A 565 -20.21 23.26 -40.47
C GLY A 565 -20.44 22.83 -39.01
N LEU A 566 -19.68 21.85 -38.52
CA LEU A 566 -19.72 21.46 -37.11
C LEU A 566 -19.27 22.60 -36.19
N LEU A 567 -18.19 23.30 -36.54
CA LEU A 567 -17.73 24.46 -35.79
C LEU A 567 -18.80 25.56 -35.76
N ASP A 568 -19.37 25.90 -36.92
CA ASP A 568 -20.41 26.91 -37.03
C ASP A 568 -21.61 26.55 -36.15
N ARG A 569 -21.98 25.26 -36.14
CA ARG A 569 -23.03 24.72 -35.26
C ARG A 569 -22.67 24.87 -33.78
N VAL A 570 -21.45 24.53 -33.38
CA VAL A 570 -20.99 24.69 -31.99
C VAL A 570 -21.02 26.17 -31.57
N MET A 571 -20.54 27.08 -32.42
CA MET A 571 -20.56 28.52 -32.15
C MET A 571 -21.98 29.07 -32.04
N GLN A 572 -22.90 28.58 -32.89
CA GLN A 572 -24.32 28.90 -32.79
C GLN A 572 -24.91 28.46 -31.43
N LEU A 573 -24.58 27.26 -30.95
CA LEU A 573 -25.06 26.72 -29.68
C LEU A 573 -24.57 27.52 -28.48
N VAL A 574 -23.32 28.01 -28.53
CA VAL A 574 -22.78 28.90 -27.48
C VAL A 574 -23.14 30.37 -27.71
N SER A 575 -24.03 30.67 -28.66
CA SER A 575 -24.50 32.03 -28.97
C SER A 575 -23.39 33.02 -29.34
N VAL A 576 -22.34 32.53 -30.02
CA VAL A 576 -21.25 33.37 -30.55
C VAL A 576 -21.49 33.64 -32.02
N SER A 577 -21.70 34.91 -32.38
CA SER A 577 -21.98 35.32 -33.76
C SER A 577 -20.74 35.30 -34.65
N ALA A 578 -20.92 35.05 -35.95
CA ALA A 578 -19.85 35.18 -36.93
C ALA A 578 -19.55 36.68 -37.20
N GLY A 579 -18.28 37.04 -37.26
CA GLY A 579 -17.84 38.41 -37.57
C GLY A 579 -16.77 38.94 -36.62
N GLU A 580 -16.46 40.24 -36.70
CA GLU A 580 -15.34 40.84 -35.97
C GLU A 580 -15.50 40.84 -34.45
N LYS A 581 -16.75 40.85 -33.95
CA LYS A 581 -17.08 40.88 -32.52
C LYS A 581 -17.31 39.50 -31.89
N GLY A 582 -17.27 38.42 -32.68
CA GLY A 582 -17.50 37.05 -32.22
C GLY A 582 -16.40 36.10 -32.69
N TYR A 583 -16.74 35.10 -33.52
CA TYR A 583 -15.74 34.20 -34.12
C TYR A 583 -15.54 34.50 -35.60
N ARG A 584 -14.31 34.26 -36.08
CA ARG A 584 -13.95 34.34 -37.49
C ARG A 584 -12.98 33.25 -37.88
N ILE A 585 -13.03 32.88 -39.15
CA ILE A 585 -12.22 31.82 -39.75
C ILE A 585 -11.15 32.52 -40.59
N LYS A 586 -9.89 32.42 -40.16
CA LYS A 586 -8.74 33.01 -40.85
C LYS A 586 -7.83 31.92 -41.37
N ALA A 587 -7.55 31.93 -42.66
CA ALA A 587 -6.48 31.11 -43.22
C ALA A 587 -5.17 31.46 -42.50
N ALA A 588 -4.44 30.44 -42.09
CA ALA A 588 -3.15 30.58 -41.41
C ALA A 588 -2.15 29.65 -42.11
N GLU A 589 -0.96 30.16 -42.38
CA GLU A 589 0.15 29.38 -42.92
C GLU A 589 1.02 28.87 -41.78
N GLY A 590 1.53 27.63 -41.87
CA GLY A 590 2.57 27.14 -40.97
C GLY A 590 2.17 26.14 -39.88
N ASN A 591 1.02 25.44 -39.97
CA ASN A 591 0.81 24.25 -39.15
C ASN A 591 1.48 23.03 -39.83
N PRO A 592 2.58 22.47 -39.29
CA PRO A 592 3.34 21.41 -39.93
C PRO A 592 2.56 20.09 -40.11
N PHE A 593 1.46 19.90 -39.37
CA PHE A 593 0.62 18.71 -39.46
C PHE A 593 -0.41 18.75 -40.59
N LEU A 594 -0.90 19.94 -40.96
CA LEU A 594 -1.98 20.08 -41.95
C LEU A 594 -1.38 20.48 -43.32
N ARG A 595 -1.43 19.55 -44.29
CA ARG A 595 -1.05 19.85 -45.69
C ARG A 595 -2.16 20.67 -46.35
N MET A 596 -1.84 21.94 -46.66
CA MET A 596 -2.67 23.03 -47.22
C MET A 596 -3.19 24.04 -46.18
N HIS A 597 -3.04 25.33 -46.53
CA HIS A 597 -3.32 26.54 -45.77
C HIS A 597 -4.65 26.54 -44.97
N PHE A 598 -4.66 26.16 -43.69
CA PHE A 598 -5.83 26.31 -42.81
C PHE A 598 -5.42 26.27 -41.33
N ILE A 599 -6.17 26.74 -40.33
CA ILE A 599 -6.92 27.98 -40.02
C ILE A 599 -6.61 28.15 -38.52
N VAL A 600 -6.27 29.35 -38.05
CA VAL A 600 -6.15 29.61 -36.61
C VAL A 600 -7.37 30.41 -36.17
N PHE A 601 -8.13 29.87 -35.22
CA PHE A 601 -9.25 30.56 -34.60
C PHE A 601 -8.71 31.61 -33.62
N LEU A 602 -8.88 32.89 -33.96
CA LEU A 602 -8.79 33.98 -33.00
C LEU A 602 -10.20 34.18 -32.43
N LEU A 603 -10.48 33.52 -31.30
CA LEU A 603 -11.54 33.96 -30.41
C LEU A 603 -11.02 35.21 -29.69
N THR A 604 -11.59 36.37 -29.97
CA THR A 604 -11.45 37.51 -29.07
C THR A 604 -11.99 37.10 -27.70
N PRO A 605 -11.28 37.32 -26.59
CA PRO A 605 -11.79 36.95 -25.27
C PRO A 605 -13.13 37.63 -25.06
N ILE A 606 -14.15 36.84 -24.70
CA ILE A 606 -15.44 37.34 -24.27
C ILE A 606 -15.16 38.20 -23.03
N SER A 607 -15.16 39.53 -23.21
CA SER A 607 -15.21 40.46 -22.08
C SER A 607 -16.52 40.17 -21.36
N ARG A 608 -16.43 39.85 -20.07
CA ARG A 608 -17.58 39.68 -19.16
C ARG A 608 -18.61 40.77 -19.43
N ALA A 609 -19.82 40.38 -19.79
CA ALA A 609 -21.04 41.13 -19.56
C ALA A 609 -21.83 40.39 -18.47
#